data_AF-A0A258XHI8-F1
#
_entry.id   AF-A0A258XHI8-F1
#
_cell.length_a   1.000
_cell.length_b   1.000
_cell.length_c   1.000
_cell.angle_alpha   90.00
_cell.angle_beta   90.00
_cell.angle_gamma   90.00
#
_symmetry.space_group_name_H-M   'P 1'
#
loop_
_entity.id
_entity.type
_entity.pdbx_description
1 polymer ?
#
loop_
_entity_poly.entity_id
_entity_poly.type
_entity_poly.pdbx_seq_one_letter_code
_entity_poly.pdbx_strand_id
1 'polypeptide(L)'
;MADMPYLARGVMPVETPSSVLVSSSKYLNNPRLRDWLAMILLRRNGPDMPPPAEMYAFLPILEELRDHAAIEEMFTAERRVNPDLDAWFSEGFYSTYSIEDFAQYAPGSLGGIFYEWITQGNYEIQITPWREPKSQLEFYNLRSGQTHDFEHILCGGGFNFMGELVPYWYRLTNVFKFIQNPELAAELSMIQIFGSLRYTVRTLLHYPQVWNTCT
;
A
#
# COMPACT_ATOMS: atom_id res chain seq x y z
N MET A 1 34.90 27.38 7.75
CA MET A 1 33.61 26.65 7.70
C MET A 1 32.38 27.57 7.82
N ALA A 2 32.48 28.87 7.49
CA ALA A 2 31.37 29.82 7.68
C ALA A 2 30.43 29.97 6.46
N ASP A 3 30.82 29.46 5.28
CA ASP A 3 30.06 29.65 4.02
C ASP A 3 29.27 28.41 3.55
N MET A 4 29.15 27.37 4.37
CA MET A 4 28.39 26.17 3.96
C MET A 4 26.88 26.43 4.12
N PRO A 5 26.08 26.34 3.03
CA PRO A 5 24.63 26.51 3.09
C PRO A 5 24.01 25.59 4.14
N TYR A 6 22.99 26.06 4.85
CA TYR A 6 22.35 25.30 5.95
C TYR A 6 21.98 23.86 5.56
N LEU A 7 21.43 23.66 4.36
CA LEU A 7 21.04 22.33 3.84
C LEU A 7 22.22 21.42 3.48
N ALA A 8 23.43 21.96 3.33
CA ALA A 8 24.65 21.20 3.01
C ALA A 8 25.50 20.89 4.25
N ARG A 9 25.13 21.41 5.43
CA ARG A 9 25.84 21.13 6.68
C ARG A 9 25.63 19.67 7.08
N GLY A 10 26.72 19.01 7.51
CA GLY A 10 26.68 17.61 7.95
C GLY A 10 26.89 16.58 6.84
N VAL A 11 27.07 17.00 5.57
CA VAL A 11 27.52 16.09 4.51
C VAL A 11 28.94 15.62 4.84
N MET A 12 29.06 14.35 5.22
CA MET A 12 30.33 13.67 5.41
C MET A 12 30.62 12.80 4.18
N PRO A 13 31.70 13.08 3.43
CA PRO A 13 32.16 12.15 2.41
C PRO A 13 32.52 10.82 3.05
N VAL A 14 31.88 9.74 2.61
CA VAL A 14 32.27 8.38 2.97
C VAL A 14 33.02 7.82 1.78
N GLU A 15 34.33 7.63 1.93
CA GLU A 15 35.13 6.97 0.90
C GLU A 15 34.78 5.47 0.86
N THR A 16 34.53 4.94 -0.34
CA THR A 16 34.34 3.51 -0.56
C THR A 16 35.11 3.08 -1.81
N PRO A 17 35.84 1.95 -1.77
CA PRO A 17 36.48 1.39 -2.96
C PRO A 17 35.49 0.70 -3.90
N SER A 18 34.21 0.60 -3.52
CA SER A 18 33.17 -0.01 -4.33
C SER A 18 32.88 0.80 -5.59
N SER A 19 32.78 0.14 -6.74
CA SER A 19 32.34 0.73 -8.00
C SER A 19 30.81 0.92 -8.10
N VAL A 20 30.07 0.48 -7.08
CA VAL A 20 28.61 0.62 -6.96
C VAL A 20 28.23 1.26 -5.64
N LEU A 21 27.02 1.84 -5.59
CA LEU A 21 26.47 2.48 -4.39
C LEU A 21 26.43 1.48 -3.23
N VAL A 22 27.07 1.83 -2.11
CA VAL A 22 27.06 1.05 -0.86
C VAL A 22 26.18 1.77 0.15
N SER A 23 24.99 1.23 0.41
CA SER A 23 24.12 1.65 1.51
C SER A 23 23.79 0.44 2.38
N SER A 24 23.39 0.63 3.64
CA SER A 24 22.76 -0.42 4.45
C SER A 24 21.27 -0.58 4.15
N SER A 25 20.68 0.32 3.34
CA SER A 25 19.27 0.27 3.00
C SER A 25 18.98 -0.78 1.93
N LYS A 26 18.22 -1.82 2.29
CA LYS A 26 17.70 -2.81 1.35
C LYS A 26 16.90 -2.17 0.20
N TYR A 27 16.23 -1.05 0.47
CA TYR A 27 15.46 -0.30 -0.52
C TYR A 27 16.35 0.38 -1.55
N LEU A 28 17.37 1.11 -1.09
CA LEU A 28 18.27 1.85 -1.99
C LEU A 28 19.20 0.92 -2.77
N ASN A 29 19.53 -0.24 -2.21
CA ASN A 29 20.38 -1.23 -2.86
C ASN A 29 19.65 -2.05 -3.93
N ASN A 30 18.32 -2.05 -3.97
CA ASN A 30 17.56 -2.76 -4.99
C ASN A 30 17.40 -1.89 -6.26
N PRO A 31 18.09 -2.22 -7.37
CA PRO A 31 18.02 -1.41 -8.58
C PRO A 31 16.62 -1.36 -9.20
N ARG A 32 15.86 -2.47 -9.12
CA ARG A 32 14.49 -2.53 -9.64
C ARG A 32 13.55 -1.61 -8.88
N LEU A 33 13.70 -1.52 -7.55
CA LEU A 33 12.91 -0.59 -6.75
C LEU A 33 13.24 0.87 -7.10
N ARG A 34 14.52 1.21 -7.27
CA ARG A 34 14.94 2.56 -7.67
C ARG A 34 14.36 2.95 -9.03
N ASP A 35 14.48 2.07 -10.01
CA ASP A 35 13.99 2.31 -11.37
C ASP A 35 12.47 2.42 -11.37
N TRP A 36 11.78 1.51 -10.65
CA TRP A 36 10.33 1.57 -10.50
C TRP A 36 9.89 2.89 -9.85
N LEU A 37 10.53 3.30 -8.75
CA LEU A 37 10.20 4.53 -8.04
C LEU A 37 10.43 5.77 -8.91
N ALA A 38 11.56 5.84 -9.64
CA ALA A 38 11.79 6.93 -10.58
C ALA A 38 10.72 6.97 -11.68
N MET A 39 10.38 5.81 -12.25
CA MET A 39 9.39 5.69 -13.31
C MET A 39 7.99 6.10 -12.83
N ILE A 40 7.49 5.56 -11.72
CA ILE A 40 6.11 5.82 -11.25
C ILE A 40 5.88 7.25 -10.78
N LEU A 41 6.93 7.92 -10.28
CA LEU A 41 6.83 9.30 -9.82
C LEU A 41 6.92 10.31 -10.98
N LEU A 42 7.77 10.05 -11.98
CA LEU A 42 8.14 11.06 -12.98
C LEU A 42 7.35 10.94 -14.30
N ARG A 43 6.72 9.80 -14.59
CA ARG A 43 6.02 9.59 -15.86
C ARG A 43 4.68 10.33 -15.95
N ARG A 44 4.19 10.52 -17.18
CA ARG A 44 2.77 10.78 -17.48
C ARG A 44 2.01 9.47 -17.63
N ASN A 45 0.71 9.50 -17.37
CA ASN A 45 -0.20 8.40 -17.71
C ASN A 45 -0.30 8.28 -19.24
N GLY A 46 -0.25 7.05 -19.73
CA GLY A 46 -0.34 6.73 -21.14
C GLY A 46 -0.94 5.34 -21.36
N PRO A 47 -1.48 5.06 -22.56
CA PRO A 47 -2.10 3.78 -22.89
C PRO A 47 -1.10 2.62 -22.95
N ASP A 48 0.19 2.92 -23.06
CA ASP A 48 1.30 1.97 -23.12
C ASP A 48 1.51 1.22 -21.79
N MET A 49 1.23 1.86 -20.66
CA MET A 49 1.31 1.23 -19.35
C MET A 49 0.23 1.81 -18.42
N PRO A 50 -0.91 1.12 -18.25
CA PRO A 50 -1.99 1.62 -17.42
C PRO A 50 -1.59 1.64 -15.94
N PRO A 51 -2.11 2.56 -15.11
CA PRO A 51 -1.65 2.72 -13.73
C PRO A 51 -1.75 1.47 -12.83
N PRO A 52 -2.76 0.59 -12.96
CA PRO A 52 -2.78 -0.67 -12.21
C PRO A 52 -1.59 -1.58 -12.51
N ALA A 53 -1.06 -1.58 -13.74
CA ALA A 53 0.08 -2.41 -14.14
C ALA A 53 1.38 -2.04 -13.39
N GLU A 54 1.45 -0.84 -12.81
CA GLU A 54 2.59 -0.42 -11.98
C GLU A 54 2.72 -1.28 -10.72
N MET A 55 1.60 -1.71 -10.12
CA MET A 55 1.60 -2.55 -8.93
C MET A 55 2.04 -3.98 -9.25
N TYR A 56 1.75 -4.47 -10.46
CA TYR A 56 2.20 -5.78 -10.92
C TYR A 56 3.73 -5.90 -10.91
N ALA A 57 4.45 -4.83 -11.28
CA ALA A 57 5.91 -4.79 -11.20
C ALA A 57 6.43 -4.63 -9.76
N PHE A 58 5.71 -3.87 -8.93
CA PHE A 58 6.12 -3.55 -7.56
C PHE A 58 5.98 -4.71 -6.59
N LEU A 59 4.87 -5.44 -6.62
CA LEU A 59 4.58 -6.49 -5.63
C LEU A 59 5.68 -7.55 -5.54
N PRO A 60 6.25 -8.09 -6.65
CA PRO A 60 7.37 -9.02 -6.58
C PRO A 60 8.66 -8.38 -6.01
N ILE A 61 8.91 -7.09 -6.30
CA ILE A 61 10.07 -6.38 -5.74
C ILE A 61 9.94 -6.27 -4.22
N LEU A 62 8.73 -5.93 -3.74
CA LEU A 62 8.46 -5.83 -2.31
C LEU A 62 8.60 -7.19 -1.62
N GLU A 63 8.09 -8.26 -2.24
CA GLU A 63 8.23 -9.63 -1.73
C GLU A 63 9.70 -10.04 -1.57
N GLU A 64 10.54 -9.78 -2.59
CA GLU A 64 11.99 -10.05 -2.53
C GLU A 64 12.71 -9.26 -1.43
N LEU A 65 12.18 -8.10 -1.03
CA LEU A 65 12.76 -7.24 -0.01
C LEU A 65 12.31 -7.61 1.42
N ARG A 66 11.30 -8.44 1.57
CA ARG A 66 10.74 -8.78 2.89
C ARG A 66 11.51 -9.93 3.51
N ASP A 67 11.83 -9.76 4.80
CA ASP A 67 12.27 -10.87 5.62
C ASP A 67 11.04 -11.53 6.23
N HIS A 68 10.51 -12.54 5.54
CA HIS A 68 9.28 -13.22 5.96
C HIS A 68 9.42 -13.90 7.32
N ALA A 69 10.58 -14.46 7.63
CA ALA A 69 10.80 -15.11 8.92
C ALA A 69 10.74 -14.07 10.05
N ALA A 70 11.43 -12.94 9.89
CA ALA A 70 11.37 -11.85 10.86
C ALA A 70 9.94 -11.28 11.01
N ILE A 71 9.19 -11.14 9.91
CA ILE A 71 7.81 -10.65 9.97
C ILE A 71 6.90 -11.62 10.74
N GLU A 72 7.03 -12.94 10.53
CA GLU A 72 6.24 -13.94 11.27
C GLU A 72 6.60 -13.96 12.77
N GLU A 73 7.87 -13.78 13.11
CA GLU A 73 8.31 -13.61 14.50
C GLU A 73 7.71 -12.35 15.13
N MET A 74 7.72 -11.23 14.40
CA MET A 74 7.11 -9.98 14.86
C MET A 74 5.60 -10.12 15.06
N PHE A 75 4.87 -10.76 14.15
CA PHE A 75 3.45 -11.05 14.35
C PHE A 75 3.20 -11.91 15.58
N THR A 76 4.01 -12.97 15.75
CA THR A 76 3.90 -13.86 16.92
C THR A 76 4.16 -13.11 18.22
N ALA A 77 5.12 -12.19 18.24
CA ALA A 77 5.42 -11.36 19.40
C ALA A 77 4.31 -10.34 19.67
N GLU A 78 3.81 -9.66 18.64
CA GLU A 78 2.73 -8.67 18.72
C GLU A 78 1.46 -9.29 19.30
N ARG A 79 1.04 -10.46 18.80
CA ARG A 79 -0.16 -11.17 19.28
C ARG A 79 -0.11 -11.54 20.77
N ARG A 80 1.08 -11.67 21.37
CA ARG A 80 1.20 -11.93 22.82
C ARG A 80 0.85 -10.71 23.68
N VAL A 81 0.98 -9.51 23.12
CA VAL A 81 0.78 -8.24 23.84
C VAL A 81 -0.41 -7.43 23.31
N ASN A 82 -1.03 -7.88 22.22
CA ASN A 82 -2.15 -7.25 21.54
C ASN A 82 -3.33 -8.24 21.45
N PRO A 83 -4.23 -8.25 22.47
CA PRO A 83 -5.31 -9.24 22.54
C PRO A 83 -6.34 -9.09 21.42
N ASP A 84 -6.59 -7.88 20.92
CA ASP A 84 -7.53 -7.64 19.82
C ASP A 84 -6.99 -8.22 18.51
N LEU A 85 -5.69 -8.02 18.25
CA LEU A 85 -5.03 -8.62 17.08
C LEU A 85 -5.01 -10.15 17.18
N ASP A 86 -4.71 -10.71 18.35
CA ASP A 86 -4.69 -12.16 18.55
C ASP A 86 -6.07 -12.80 18.39
N ALA A 87 -7.11 -12.16 18.92
CA ALA A 87 -8.49 -12.59 18.74
C ALA A 87 -8.87 -12.58 17.24
N TRP A 88 -8.50 -11.53 16.52
CA TRP A 88 -8.77 -11.41 15.09
C TRP A 88 -8.07 -12.49 14.25
N PHE A 89 -6.81 -12.80 14.54
CA PHE A 89 -6.10 -13.91 13.89
C PHE A 89 -6.68 -15.28 14.28
N SER A 90 -7.10 -15.45 15.54
CA SER A 90 -7.66 -16.70 16.04
C SER A 90 -9.05 -16.99 15.49
N GLU A 91 -9.84 -15.96 15.20
CA GLU A 91 -11.11 -16.09 14.48
C GLU A 91 -10.88 -16.65 13.06
N GLY A 92 -9.79 -16.25 12.40
CA GLY A 92 -9.40 -16.78 11.09
C GLY A 92 -10.42 -16.50 9.99
N PHE A 93 -11.35 -15.56 10.22
CA PHE A 93 -12.41 -15.24 9.28
C PHE A 93 -11.81 -14.61 8.02
N TYR A 94 -12.28 -15.00 6.84
CA TYR A 94 -12.09 -14.30 5.56
C TYR A 94 -13.36 -14.43 4.73
N SER A 95 -13.61 -13.43 3.89
CA SER A 95 -14.84 -13.37 3.12
C SER A 95 -14.82 -14.34 1.94
N THR A 96 -15.95 -14.97 1.65
CA THR A 96 -16.16 -15.81 0.46
C THR A 96 -17.33 -15.34 -0.39
N TYR A 97 -17.74 -14.08 -0.22
CA TYR A 97 -18.88 -13.51 -0.92
C TYR A 97 -18.62 -13.38 -2.43
N SER A 98 -19.69 -13.45 -3.21
CA SER A 98 -19.73 -13.05 -4.61
C SER A 98 -20.42 -11.70 -4.76
N ILE A 99 -20.47 -11.14 -5.98
CA ILE A 99 -21.11 -9.83 -6.20
C ILE A 99 -22.62 -9.93 -6.08
N GLU A 100 -23.19 -11.07 -6.42
CA GLU A 100 -24.61 -11.38 -6.32
C GLU A 100 -25.11 -11.28 -4.88
N ASP A 101 -24.27 -11.62 -3.88
CA ASP A 101 -24.62 -11.48 -2.47
C ASP A 101 -24.93 -10.04 -2.07
N PHE A 102 -24.44 -9.05 -2.83
CA PHE A 102 -24.65 -7.63 -2.55
C PHE A 102 -25.88 -7.04 -3.26
N ALA A 103 -26.47 -7.74 -4.24
CA ALA A 103 -27.61 -7.25 -5.02
C ALA A 103 -28.85 -6.96 -4.16
N GLN A 104 -28.93 -7.56 -2.97
CA GLN A 104 -30.03 -7.38 -2.02
C GLN A 104 -29.99 -6.05 -1.25
N TYR A 105 -28.85 -5.36 -1.23
CA TYR A 105 -28.69 -4.16 -0.41
C TYR A 105 -29.26 -2.91 -1.08
N ALA A 106 -29.89 -2.04 -0.29
CA ALA A 106 -30.50 -0.82 -0.80
C ALA A 106 -29.46 0.16 -1.39
N PRO A 107 -29.82 0.95 -2.42
CA PRO A 107 -28.98 2.02 -2.92
C PRO A 107 -28.53 2.97 -1.79
N GLY A 108 -27.26 3.38 -1.81
CA GLY A 108 -26.67 4.25 -0.79
C GLY A 108 -26.24 3.55 0.52
N SER A 109 -26.57 2.27 0.71
CA SER A 109 -25.91 1.46 1.75
C SER A 109 -24.49 1.06 1.33
N LEU A 110 -23.64 0.66 2.27
CA LEU A 110 -22.28 0.18 1.97
C LEU A 110 -22.31 -0.92 0.88
N GLY A 111 -23.19 -1.90 1.06
CA GLY A 111 -23.32 -3.02 0.11
C GLY A 111 -23.91 -2.60 -1.23
N GLY A 112 -24.88 -1.67 -1.25
CA GLY A 112 -25.46 -1.16 -2.49
C GLY A 112 -24.47 -0.33 -3.31
N ILE A 113 -23.65 0.51 -2.66
CA ILE A 113 -22.59 1.29 -3.31
C ILE A 113 -21.51 0.35 -3.89
N PHE A 114 -21.10 -0.65 -3.12
CA PHE A 114 -20.13 -1.64 -3.59
C PHE A 114 -20.67 -2.45 -4.78
N TYR A 115 -21.94 -2.89 -4.70
CA TYR A 115 -22.61 -3.60 -5.78
C TYR A 115 -22.64 -2.78 -7.08
N GLU A 116 -23.08 -1.53 -6.98
CA GLU A 116 -23.14 -0.61 -8.11
C GLU A 116 -21.76 -0.38 -8.74
N TRP A 117 -20.75 -0.12 -7.92
CA TRP A 117 -19.38 0.12 -8.39
C TRP A 117 -18.82 -1.06 -9.20
N ILE A 118 -18.86 -2.26 -8.63
CA ILE A 118 -18.28 -3.44 -9.27
C ILE A 118 -19.03 -3.79 -10.57
N THR A 119 -20.37 -3.75 -10.55
CA THR A 119 -21.19 -4.13 -11.71
C THR A 119 -21.16 -3.11 -12.84
N GLN A 120 -21.21 -1.80 -12.55
CA GLN A 120 -21.13 -0.76 -13.58
C GLN A 120 -19.70 -0.61 -14.13
N GLY A 121 -18.69 -0.77 -13.28
CA GLY A 121 -17.28 -0.67 -13.65
C GLY A 121 -16.72 -1.91 -14.36
N ASN A 122 -17.48 -3.01 -14.41
CA ASN A 122 -17.04 -4.32 -14.91
C ASN A 122 -15.73 -4.77 -14.26
N TYR A 123 -15.67 -4.63 -12.93
CA TYR A 123 -14.54 -5.07 -12.11
C TYR A 123 -14.79 -6.46 -11.54
N GLU A 124 -13.72 -7.14 -11.14
CA GLU A 124 -13.80 -8.34 -10.33
C GLU A 124 -13.68 -7.97 -8.85
N ILE A 125 -14.41 -8.67 -7.98
CA ILE A 125 -14.29 -8.52 -6.52
C ILE A 125 -12.87 -8.87 -6.03
N GLN A 126 -12.23 -9.83 -6.69
CA GLN A 126 -10.91 -10.29 -6.34
C GLN A 126 -9.88 -9.58 -7.23
N ILE A 127 -9.14 -8.63 -6.65
CA ILE A 127 -8.06 -7.93 -7.36
C ILE A 127 -6.91 -8.89 -7.71
N THR A 128 -6.72 -9.92 -6.88
CA THR A 128 -5.71 -10.96 -7.06
C THR A 128 -6.34 -12.34 -6.96
N PRO A 129 -5.84 -13.36 -7.69
CA PRO A 129 -6.36 -14.72 -7.59
C PRO A 129 -6.38 -15.21 -6.14
N TRP A 130 -7.50 -15.80 -5.73
CA TRP A 130 -7.64 -16.33 -4.39
C TRP A 130 -6.62 -17.46 -4.13
N ARG A 131 -6.04 -17.45 -2.94
CA ARG A 131 -5.23 -18.53 -2.40
C ARG A 131 -5.45 -18.62 -0.89
N GLU A 132 -5.45 -19.83 -0.37
CA GLU A 132 -5.46 -20.04 1.07
C GLU A 132 -4.17 -19.49 1.69
N PRO A 133 -4.26 -18.60 2.70
CA PRO A 133 -3.08 -18.00 3.32
C PRO A 133 -2.33 -19.03 4.15
N LYS A 134 -1.01 -19.10 3.97
CA LYS A 134 -0.13 -20.07 4.64
C LYS A 134 0.67 -19.48 5.79
N SER A 135 0.56 -18.17 6.00
CA SER A 135 1.28 -17.43 7.04
C SER A 135 0.44 -16.28 7.59
N GLN A 136 0.88 -15.66 8.69
CA GLN A 136 0.16 -14.53 9.29
C GLN A 136 0.19 -13.31 8.36
N LEU A 137 1.33 -13.07 7.70
CA LEU A 137 1.44 -12.01 6.70
C LEU A 137 0.51 -12.27 5.50
N GLU A 138 0.42 -13.51 5.01
CA GLU A 138 -0.50 -13.83 3.91
C GLU A 138 -1.96 -13.65 4.31
N PHE A 139 -2.34 -14.06 5.53
CA PHE A 139 -3.70 -13.84 6.04
C PHE A 139 -4.01 -12.35 6.20
N TYR A 140 -3.07 -11.59 6.76
CA TYR A 140 -3.19 -10.13 6.86
C TYR A 140 -3.38 -9.48 5.49
N ASN A 141 -2.55 -9.84 4.50
CA ASN A 141 -2.63 -9.29 3.15
C ASN A 141 -3.92 -9.69 2.43
N LEU A 142 -4.40 -10.93 2.59
CA LEU A 142 -5.69 -11.38 2.07
C LEU A 142 -6.82 -10.49 2.60
N ARG A 143 -6.87 -10.33 3.93
CA ARG A 143 -7.90 -9.51 4.58
C ARG A 143 -7.81 -8.04 4.20
N SER A 144 -6.58 -7.52 4.11
CA SER A 144 -6.27 -6.18 3.63
C SER A 144 -6.75 -5.98 2.20
N GLY A 145 -6.64 -6.97 1.32
CA GLY A 145 -7.24 -6.91 -0.02
C GLY A 145 -8.77 -6.85 0.03
N GLN A 146 -9.40 -7.70 0.85
CA GLN A 146 -10.87 -7.78 0.95
C GLN A 146 -11.54 -6.52 1.53
N THR A 147 -10.83 -5.74 2.35
CA THR A 147 -11.39 -4.53 2.96
C THR A 147 -11.07 -3.24 2.23
N HIS A 148 -10.11 -3.24 1.30
CA HIS A 148 -9.63 -2.03 0.61
C HIS A 148 -10.75 -1.24 -0.08
N ASP A 149 -11.60 -1.91 -0.86
CA ASP A 149 -12.68 -1.22 -1.57
C ASP A 149 -13.77 -0.67 -0.64
N PHE A 150 -13.97 -1.27 0.54
CA PHE A 150 -14.86 -0.71 1.55
C PHE A 150 -14.26 0.53 2.21
N GLU A 151 -12.93 0.61 2.34
CA GLU A 151 -12.25 1.77 2.93
C GLU A 151 -12.42 3.01 2.07
N HIS A 152 -12.51 2.87 0.74
CA HIS A 152 -12.94 3.97 -0.14
C HIS A 152 -14.29 4.53 0.32
N ILE A 153 -15.31 3.68 0.42
CA ILE A 153 -16.67 4.11 0.78
C ILE A 153 -16.69 4.71 2.20
N LEU A 154 -16.11 4.01 3.18
CA LEU A 154 -16.18 4.39 4.59
C LEU A 154 -15.40 5.65 4.92
N CYS A 155 -14.32 5.94 4.18
CA CYS A 155 -13.48 7.11 4.41
C CYS A 155 -13.79 8.27 3.45
N GLY A 156 -14.80 8.14 2.59
CA GLY A 156 -15.18 9.16 1.61
C GLY A 156 -14.24 9.25 0.40
N GLY A 157 -13.46 8.20 0.13
CA GLY A 157 -12.72 8.02 -1.11
C GLY A 157 -13.64 7.61 -2.26
N GLY A 158 -13.51 8.27 -3.41
CA GLY A 158 -14.15 7.82 -4.63
C GLY A 158 -13.37 6.69 -5.30
N PHE A 159 -14.01 5.87 -6.13
CA PHE A 159 -13.32 4.81 -6.88
C PHE A 159 -12.60 5.31 -8.13
N ASN A 160 -11.91 6.43 -7.99
CA ASN A 160 -11.15 7.05 -9.07
C ASN A 160 -9.67 7.11 -8.70
N PHE A 161 -8.87 7.58 -9.65
CA PHE A 161 -7.43 7.61 -9.49
C PHE A 161 -6.95 8.40 -8.26
N MET A 162 -7.60 9.50 -7.90
CA MET A 162 -7.25 10.29 -6.71
C MET A 162 -7.82 9.69 -5.43
N GLY A 163 -8.97 9.03 -5.50
CA GLY A 163 -9.60 8.43 -4.33
C GLY A 163 -8.78 7.31 -3.71
N GLU A 164 -7.89 6.66 -4.46
CA GLU A 164 -6.90 5.70 -3.93
C GLU A 164 -5.97 6.29 -2.86
N LEU A 165 -5.75 7.61 -2.85
CA LEU A 165 -5.01 8.26 -1.75
C LEU A 165 -5.69 8.05 -0.39
N VAL A 166 -7.02 7.95 -0.36
CA VAL A 166 -7.79 7.85 0.88
C VAL A 166 -7.50 6.54 1.62
N PRO A 167 -7.71 5.32 1.06
CA PRO A 167 -7.38 4.09 1.76
C PRO A 167 -5.89 3.96 2.07
N TYR A 168 -4.99 4.47 1.20
CA TYR A 168 -3.56 4.46 1.51
C TYR A 168 -3.21 5.30 2.75
N TRP A 169 -3.68 6.54 2.83
CA TRP A 169 -3.43 7.39 3.99
C TRP A 169 -4.20 6.95 5.24
N TYR A 170 -5.43 6.46 5.07
CA TYR A 170 -6.20 5.86 6.15
C TYR A 170 -5.39 4.73 6.81
N ARG A 171 -4.84 3.79 6.03
CA ARG A 171 -4.01 2.71 6.57
C ARG A 171 -2.71 3.23 7.19
N LEU A 172 -1.98 4.12 6.49
CA LEU A 172 -0.72 4.68 7.01
C LEU A 172 -0.90 5.34 8.38
N THR A 173 -2.02 6.01 8.59
CA THR A 173 -2.31 6.72 9.85
C THR A 173 -2.94 5.84 10.91
N ASN A 174 -3.44 4.64 10.58
CA ASN A 174 -4.11 3.76 11.54
C ASN A 174 -3.30 2.52 11.92
N VAL A 175 -2.52 1.92 11.02
CA VAL A 175 -1.75 0.69 11.33
C VAL A 175 -0.84 0.92 12.55
N PHE A 176 -0.13 2.04 12.59
CA PHE A 176 0.74 2.42 13.73
C PHE A 176 -0.01 2.73 15.03
N LYS A 177 -1.34 2.89 15.01
CA LYS A 177 -2.15 3.05 16.23
C LYS A 177 -2.53 1.70 16.85
N PHE A 178 -2.66 0.66 16.02
CA PHE A 178 -3.19 -0.64 16.43
C PHE A 178 -2.11 -1.73 16.48
N ILE A 179 -0.96 -1.53 15.86
CA ILE A 179 0.21 -2.40 15.96
C ILE A 179 1.24 -1.73 16.86
N GLN A 180 1.61 -2.37 17.96
CA GLN A 180 2.53 -1.84 18.95
C GLN A 180 3.99 -1.89 18.48
N ASN A 181 4.37 -2.94 17.76
CA ASN A 181 5.68 -3.07 17.14
C ASN A 181 5.80 -2.13 15.90
N PRO A 182 6.62 -1.07 15.96
CA PRO A 182 6.70 -0.10 14.87
C PRO A 182 7.38 -0.67 13.61
N GLU A 183 8.29 -1.63 13.73
CA GLU A 183 8.91 -2.31 12.59
C GLU A 183 7.89 -3.19 11.85
N LEU A 184 7.03 -3.90 12.58
CA LEU A 184 5.91 -4.64 11.99
C LEU A 184 4.93 -3.68 11.30
N ALA A 185 4.52 -2.61 11.99
CA ALA A 185 3.64 -1.60 11.43
C ALA A 185 4.18 -1.00 10.12
N ALA A 186 5.51 -0.77 10.05
CA ALA A 186 6.18 -0.32 8.84
C ALA A 186 6.12 -1.37 7.71
N GLU A 187 6.43 -2.63 7.99
CA GLU A 187 6.36 -3.71 6.99
C GLU A 187 4.95 -3.89 6.42
N LEU A 188 3.90 -3.70 7.24
CA LEU A 188 2.49 -3.74 6.84
C LEU A 188 2.04 -2.50 6.04
N SER A 189 2.82 -1.42 6.07
CA SER A 189 2.49 -0.12 5.47
C SER A 189 3.20 0.14 4.12
N MET A 190 4.02 -0.78 3.66
CA MET A 190 4.90 -0.59 2.50
C MET A 190 4.14 -0.31 1.20
N ILE A 191 3.05 -1.04 0.95
CA ILE A 191 2.21 -0.81 -0.22
C ILE A 191 1.58 0.58 -0.15
N GLN A 192 1.18 1.03 1.04
CA GLN A 192 0.51 2.30 1.23
C GLN A 192 1.45 3.48 1.00
N ILE A 193 2.68 3.42 1.50
CA ILE A 193 3.62 4.53 1.31
C ILE A 193 4.10 4.62 -0.14
N PHE A 194 4.52 3.51 -0.76
CA PHE A 194 4.96 3.54 -2.15
C PHE A 194 3.80 3.79 -3.12
N GLY A 195 2.63 3.21 -2.82
CA GLY A 195 1.39 3.45 -3.54
C GLY A 195 0.98 4.91 -3.49
N SER A 196 0.93 5.54 -2.32
CA SER A 196 0.48 6.94 -2.19
C SER A 196 1.37 7.94 -2.95
N LEU A 197 2.70 7.76 -2.88
CA LEU A 197 3.66 8.66 -3.55
C LEU A 197 3.43 8.75 -5.06
N ARG A 198 3.03 7.64 -5.71
CA ARG A 198 2.76 7.59 -7.16
C ARG A 198 1.61 8.49 -7.59
N TYR A 199 0.66 8.76 -6.70
CA TYR A 199 -0.43 9.68 -6.95
C TYR A 199 0.01 11.09 -6.62
N THR A 200 0.55 11.31 -5.42
CA THR A 200 0.91 12.63 -4.93
C THR A 200 1.91 13.34 -5.86
N VAL A 201 3.02 12.68 -6.21
CA VAL A 201 4.08 13.32 -7.00
C VAL A 201 3.64 13.48 -8.46
N ARG A 202 3.15 12.41 -9.09
CA ARG A 202 2.79 12.42 -10.51
C ARG A 202 1.67 13.41 -10.82
N THR A 203 0.63 13.46 -9.98
CA THR A 203 -0.51 14.36 -10.21
C THR A 203 -0.12 15.81 -10.03
N LEU A 204 0.75 16.14 -9.06
CA LEU A 204 1.25 17.50 -8.93
C LEU A 204 2.12 17.90 -10.14
N LEU A 205 2.98 17.00 -10.63
CA LEU A 205 3.87 17.28 -11.76
C LEU A 205 3.15 17.41 -13.10
N HIS A 206 2.11 16.59 -13.35
CA HIS A 206 1.53 16.43 -14.69
C HIS A 206 0.03 16.71 -14.79
N TYR A 207 -0.69 16.72 -13.67
CA TYR A 207 -2.15 16.87 -13.62
C TYR A 207 -2.62 17.80 -12.50
N PRO A 208 -2.04 19.00 -12.32
CA PRO A 208 -2.29 19.84 -11.14
C PRO A 208 -3.77 20.21 -10.94
N GLN A 209 -4.57 20.22 -12.01
CA GLN A 209 -6.01 20.49 -11.95
C GLN A 209 -6.80 19.51 -11.08
N VAL A 210 -6.32 18.28 -10.87
CA VAL A 210 -7.02 17.29 -10.04
C VAL A 210 -7.01 17.68 -8.56
N TRP A 211 -6.12 18.56 -8.15
CA TRP A 211 -6.07 19.06 -6.77
C TRP A 211 -7.17 20.08 -6.47
N ASN A 212 -7.82 20.65 -7.48
CA ASN A 212 -8.96 21.54 -7.28
C ASN A 212 -10.19 20.82 -6.73
N THR A 213 -10.22 19.48 -6.85
CA THR A 213 -11.32 18.64 -6.32
C THR A 213 -11.03 18.13 -4.90
N CYS A 214 -9.86 18.45 -4.34
CA CYS A 214 -9.52 18.16 -2.95
C CYS A 214 -10.02 19.32 -2.06
N THR A 215 -11.32 19.41 -1.84
CA THR A 215 -11.96 20.38 -0.92
C THR A 215 -12.42 19.73 0.36
#